data_AF-A0A2E3DFL2-F1
#
_entry.id   AF-A0A2E3DFL2-F1
#
_cell.length_a   1.000
_cell.length_b   1.000
_cell.length_c   1.000
_cell.angle_alpha   90.00
_cell.angle_beta   90.00
_cell.angle_gamma   90.00
#
_symmetry.space_group_name_H-M   'P 1'
#
loop_
_entity.id
_entity.type
_entity.pdbx_description
1 polymer ?
#
loop_
_entity_poly.entity_id
_entity_poly.type
_entity_poly.pdbx_seq_one_letter_code
_entity_poly.pdbx_strand_id
1 'polypeptide(L)'
;MRKCKHCKKKVNEKTALRHNLNIFCNWTCVFSFTKSEQGRKAGEKVYRKDLQRRKDDIKTIPQRLAEAQTAFNAYIRVRDRYKPCVSCGKPPSPHGRGGGTDASHYLPRGSAKGGSFRRYDPNNIFSACKHCNRYLSGNLVPYRVELIKRIGIERVEKIEATNEIKKWNHTDLRKIKKLYQRKKRIYEKHFRKDREQYEQKLAYRKTLEQFKRQDNSKSYPITTEYRKESIKCHTGTRWRYWDKNE
;
A
#
# COMPACT_ATOMS: atom_id res chain seq x y z
N MET A 1 -36.23 27.20 20.52
CA MET A 1 -37.08 26.09 21.01
C MET A 1 -36.59 24.76 20.44
N ARG A 2 -36.23 23.80 21.29
CA ARG A 2 -35.80 22.46 20.86
C ARG A 2 -37.02 21.53 20.70
N LYS A 3 -36.88 20.46 19.92
CA LYS A 3 -37.96 19.48 19.67
C LYS A 3 -37.72 18.21 20.49
N CYS A 4 -38.79 17.64 21.03
CA CYS A 4 -38.75 16.33 21.68
C CYS A 4 -38.21 15.28 20.71
N LYS A 5 -37.23 14.48 21.14
CA LYS A 5 -36.59 13.47 20.28
C LYS A 5 -37.56 12.36 19.85
N HIS A 6 -38.56 12.05 20.68
CA HIS A 6 -39.61 11.07 20.40
C HIS A 6 -40.75 11.67 19.57
N CYS A 7 -41.60 12.50 20.18
CA CYS A 7 -42.83 13.01 19.56
C CYS A 7 -42.66 14.23 18.65
N LYS A 8 -41.43 14.77 18.51
CA LYS A 8 -41.07 15.93 17.66
C LYS A 8 -41.75 17.26 17.98
N LYS A 9 -42.64 17.32 18.98
CA LYS A 9 -43.26 18.57 19.47
C LYS A 9 -42.19 19.54 19.99
N LYS A 10 -42.40 20.84 19.78
CA LYS A 10 -41.56 21.90 20.37
C LYS A 10 -41.73 21.86 21.88
N VAL A 11 -40.62 21.91 22.62
CA VAL A 11 -40.62 21.89 24.08
C VAL A 11 -39.91 23.14 24.61
N ASN A 12 -40.38 23.65 25.75
CA ASN A 12 -39.76 24.75 26.45
C ASN A 12 -38.47 24.25 27.13
N GLU A 13 -37.34 24.92 26.90
CA GLU A 13 -36.03 24.51 27.42
C GLU A 13 -35.96 24.50 28.96
N LYS A 14 -36.77 25.32 29.64
CA LYS A 14 -36.81 25.37 31.10
C LYS A 14 -37.51 24.16 31.72
N THR A 15 -38.50 23.58 31.03
CA THR A 15 -39.33 22.47 31.55
C THR A 15 -39.05 21.13 30.87
N ALA A 16 -38.25 21.11 29.81
CA ALA A 16 -37.96 19.88 29.07
C ALA A 16 -36.97 18.98 29.81
N LEU A 17 -37.23 17.67 29.77
CA LEU A 17 -36.34 16.67 30.35
C LEU A 17 -35.13 16.43 29.44
N ARG A 18 -33.93 16.46 30.02
CA ARG A 18 -32.68 16.11 29.35
C ARG A 18 -32.24 14.71 29.76
N HIS A 19 -32.04 13.84 28.78
CA HIS A 19 -31.48 12.51 28.99
C HIS A 19 -30.38 12.25 27.96
N ASN A 20 -29.15 12.06 28.43
CA ASN A 20 -27.92 12.17 27.62
C ASN A 20 -27.91 13.50 26.84
N LEU A 21 -27.67 13.44 25.53
CA LEU A 21 -27.67 14.61 24.62
C LEU A 21 -29.04 14.87 23.97
N ASN A 22 -30.09 14.15 24.38
CA ASN A 22 -31.43 14.27 23.80
C ASN A 22 -32.39 14.99 24.77
N ILE A 23 -33.42 15.61 24.21
CA ILE A 23 -34.44 16.36 24.95
C ILE A 23 -35.81 15.73 24.73
N PHE A 24 -36.61 15.68 25.78
CA PHE A 24 -37.91 15.02 25.82
C PHE A 24 -38.98 15.86 26.48
N CYS A 25 -40.23 15.55 26.13
CA CYS A 25 -41.42 16.25 26.60
C CYS A 25 -41.76 15.90 28.07
N ASN A 26 -41.62 14.63 28.43
CA ASN A 26 -41.91 14.03 29.72
C ASN A 26 -41.24 12.64 29.80
N TRP A 27 -41.36 11.95 30.93
CA TRP A 27 -40.75 10.63 31.12
C TRP A 27 -41.32 9.55 30.21
N THR A 28 -42.60 9.63 29.82
CA THR A 28 -43.20 8.67 28.89
C THR A 28 -42.56 8.77 27.50
N CYS A 29 -42.33 9.99 27.01
CA CYS A 29 -41.54 10.30 25.81
C CYS A 29 -40.11 9.68 25.89
N VAL A 30 -39.48 9.65 27.06
CA VAL A 30 -38.14 9.04 27.26
C VAL A 30 -38.23 7.52 27.13
N PHE A 31 -39.13 6.87 27.88
CA PHE A 31 -39.26 5.41 27.86
C PHE A 31 -39.66 4.89 26.47
N SER A 32 -40.63 5.52 25.82
CA SER A 32 -41.03 5.14 24.46
C SER A 32 -39.89 5.31 23.46
N PHE A 33 -39.05 6.34 23.62
CA PHE A 33 -37.85 6.46 22.81
C PHE A 33 -36.83 5.34 23.08
N THR A 34 -36.56 4.99 24.34
CA THR A 34 -35.60 3.92 24.67
C THR A 34 -36.04 2.56 24.14
N LYS A 35 -37.34 2.26 24.13
CA LYS A 35 -37.91 1.04 23.55
C LYS A 35 -38.01 1.06 22.03
N SER A 36 -38.02 2.24 21.40
CA SER A 36 -38.03 2.36 19.94
C SER A 36 -36.74 1.84 19.31
N GLU A 37 -36.80 1.46 18.03
CA GLU A 37 -35.63 1.02 17.26
C GLU A 37 -34.49 2.07 17.27
N GLN A 38 -34.85 3.36 17.22
CA GLN A 38 -33.90 4.47 17.27
C GLN A 38 -33.15 4.54 18.60
N GLY A 39 -33.86 4.33 19.72
CA GLY A 39 -33.25 4.29 21.06
C GLY A 39 -32.33 3.08 21.20
N ARG A 40 -32.77 1.91 20.74
CA ARG A 40 -31.98 0.66 20.77
C ARG A 40 -30.68 0.79 19.97
N LYS A 41 -30.74 1.31 18.74
CA LYS A 41 -29.55 1.59 17.90
C LYS A 41 -28.60 2.59 18.56
N ALA A 42 -29.14 3.63 19.22
CA ALA A 42 -28.31 4.60 19.93
C ALA A 42 -27.60 3.97 21.14
N GLY A 43 -28.31 3.15 21.93
CA GLY A 43 -27.74 2.41 23.05
C GLY A 43 -26.66 1.41 22.60
N GLU A 44 -26.93 0.64 21.56
CA GLU A 44 -25.97 -0.32 20.99
C GLU A 44 -24.71 0.39 20.46
N LYS A 45 -24.84 1.56 19.85
CA LYS A 45 -23.70 2.37 19.41
C LYS A 45 -22.82 2.81 20.59
N VAL A 46 -23.42 3.22 21.71
CA VAL A 46 -22.68 3.58 22.92
C VAL A 46 -22.00 2.36 23.50
N TYR A 47 -22.72 1.25 23.65
CA TYR A 47 -22.17 -0.02 24.15
C TYR A 47 -21.01 -0.52 23.31
N ARG A 48 -21.12 -0.52 21.97
CA ARG A 48 -20.03 -0.92 21.06
C ARG A 48 -18.79 -0.04 21.23
N LYS A 49 -18.96 1.27 21.40
CA LYS A 49 -17.84 2.18 21.66
C LYS A 49 -17.18 1.90 23.00
N ASP A 50 -17.98 1.64 24.04
CA ASP A 50 -17.50 1.32 25.37
C ASP A 50 -16.73 0.00 25.38
N LEU A 51 -17.28 -1.04 24.75
CA LEU A 51 -16.63 -2.33 24.56
C LEU A 51 -15.32 -2.19 23.77
N GLN A 52 -15.30 -1.39 22.71
CA GLN A 52 -14.07 -1.12 21.96
C GLN A 52 -13.03 -0.41 22.82
N ARG A 53 -13.42 0.57 23.65
CA ARG A 53 -12.53 1.26 24.58
C ARG A 53 -11.91 0.27 25.58
N ARG A 54 -12.75 -0.54 26.25
CA ARG A 54 -12.27 -1.58 27.19
C ARG A 54 -11.32 -2.57 26.53
N LYS A 55 -11.66 -3.06 25.33
CA LYS A 55 -10.77 -3.92 24.52
C LYS A 55 -9.47 -3.20 24.19
N ASP A 56 -9.52 -1.92 23.85
CA ASP A 56 -8.34 -1.13 23.55
C ASP A 56 -7.46 -0.90 24.78
N ASP A 57 -8.04 -0.77 25.97
CA ASP A 57 -7.31 -0.52 27.22
C ASP A 57 -6.56 -1.76 27.71
N ILE A 58 -7.18 -2.94 27.60
CA ILE A 58 -6.60 -4.24 28.05
C ILE A 58 -5.53 -4.77 27.07
N LYS A 59 -5.35 -4.14 25.89
CA LYS A 59 -4.39 -4.62 24.88
C LYS A 59 -2.95 -4.67 25.38
N THR A 60 -2.36 -5.85 25.24
CA THR A 60 -0.95 -6.13 25.57
C THR A 60 0.02 -5.49 24.57
N ILE A 61 1.30 -5.36 24.94
CA ILE A 61 2.35 -4.83 24.07
C ILE A 61 2.44 -5.61 22.74
N PRO A 62 2.47 -6.96 22.72
CA PRO A 62 2.51 -7.73 21.46
C PRO A 62 1.34 -7.42 20.52
N GLN A 63 0.12 -7.30 21.05
CA GLN A 63 -1.05 -6.94 20.26
C GLN A 63 -0.89 -5.54 19.63
N ARG A 64 -0.39 -4.56 20.41
CA ARG A 64 -0.13 -3.22 19.90
C ARG A 64 1.00 -3.17 18.88
N LEU A 65 2.05 -3.98 19.05
CA LEU A 65 3.13 -4.13 18.07
C LEU A 65 2.58 -4.63 16.73
N ALA A 66 1.69 -5.63 16.76
CA ALA A 66 1.03 -6.16 15.57
C ALA A 66 0.14 -5.10 14.90
N GLU A 67 -0.65 -4.33 15.66
CA GLU A 67 -1.46 -3.25 15.11
C GLU A 67 -0.63 -2.13 14.46
N ALA A 68 0.45 -1.72 15.12
CA ALA A 68 1.38 -0.73 14.60
C ALA A 68 2.07 -1.25 13.31
N GLN A 69 2.45 -2.53 13.29
CA GLN A 69 3.03 -3.15 12.09
C GLN A 69 2.02 -3.20 10.94
N THR A 70 0.77 -3.56 11.21
CA THR A 70 -0.29 -3.56 10.19
C THR A 70 -0.51 -2.18 9.59
N ALA A 71 -0.57 -1.14 10.44
CA ALA A 71 -0.69 0.24 10.00
C ALA A 71 0.53 0.70 9.17
N PHE A 72 1.74 0.39 9.62
CA PHE A 72 2.99 0.69 8.92
C PHE A 72 3.06 0.00 7.56
N ASN A 73 2.80 -1.31 7.51
CA ASN A 73 2.83 -2.10 6.28
C ASN A 73 1.78 -1.58 5.28
N ALA A 74 0.60 -1.18 5.76
CA ALA A 74 -0.42 -0.59 4.89
C ALA A 74 0.05 0.73 4.27
N TYR A 75 0.77 1.58 5.02
CA TYR A 75 1.38 2.78 4.48
C TYR A 75 2.44 2.46 3.40
N ILE A 76 3.36 1.52 3.65
CA ILE A 76 4.41 1.16 2.67
C ILE A 76 3.80 0.65 1.37
N ARG A 77 2.77 -0.21 1.44
CA ARG A 77 2.06 -0.70 0.24
C ARG A 77 1.40 0.40 -0.57
N VAL A 78 0.94 1.48 0.08
CA VAL A 78 0.39 2.65 -0.62
C VAL A 78 1.52 3.49 -1.21
N ARG A 79 2.56 3.80 -0.42
CA ARG A 79 3.74 4.58 -0.84
C ARG A 79 4.41 4.00 -2.09
N ASP A 80 4.51 2.68 -2.16
CA ASP A 80 5.23 1.97 -3.21
C ASP A 80 4.31 1.17 -4.15
N ARG A 81 3.01 1.48 -4.18
CA ARG A 81 1.98 0.73 -4.93
C ARG A 81 2.34 0.50 -6.40
N TYR A 82 2.96 1.49 -7.03
CA TYR A 82 3.28 1.52 -8.46
C TYR A 82 4.76 1.28 -8.75
N LYS A 83 5.55 0.96 -7.72
CA LYS A 83 6.98 0.70 -7.87
C LYS A 83 7.23 -0.79 -8.10
N PRO A 84 8.22 -1.15 -8.93
CA PRO A 84 8.62 -2.53 -9.08
C PRO A 84 9.17 -3.09 -7.77
N CYS A 85 9.17 -4.42 -7.67
CA CYS A 85 9.78 -5.16 -6.58
C CYS A 85 11.21 -4.67 -6.34
N VAL A 86 11.51 -4.28 -5.10
CA VAL A 86 12.82 -3.75 -4.72
C VAL A 86 13.97 -4.73 -5.00
N SER A 87 13.74 -6.04 -4.93
CA SER A 87 14.82 -7.03 -5.12
C SER A 87 14.93 -7.58 -6.54
N CYS A 88 13.85 -7.67 -7.32
CA CYS A 88 13.89 -8.31 -8.64
C CYS A 88 13.41 -7.44 -9.79
N GLY A 89 13.02 -6.19 -9.53
CA GLY A 89 12.57 -5.26 -10.57
C GLY A 89 11.24 -5.63 -11.24
N LYS A 90 10.61 -6.77 -10.91
CA LYS A 90 9.33 -7.17 -11.50
C LYS A 90 8.25 -6.13 -11.17
N PRO A 91 7.40 -5.75 -12.15
CA PRO A 91 6.32 -4.81 -11.91
C PRO A 91 5.37 -5.35 -10.83
N PRO A 92 4.71 -4.46 -10.06
CA PRO A 92 3.81 -4.89 -9.01
C PRO A 92 2.61 -5.62 -9.63
N SER A 93 2.40 -6.88 -9.23
CA SER A 93 1.21 -7.62 -9.64
C SER A 93 0.01 -7.15 -8.81
N PRO A 94 -1.10 -6.74 -9.45
CA PRO A 94 -2.35 -6.47 -8.72
C PRO A 94 -3.05 -7.77 -8.27
N HIS A 95 -2.67 -8.92 -8.84
CA HIS A 95 -3.36 -10.20 -8.63
C HIS A 95 -2.58 -11.12 -7.66
N GLY A 96 -3.30 -11.67 -6.67
CA GLY A 96 -2.80 -12.65 -5.70
C GLY A 96 -3.55 -12.59 -4.36
N ARG A 97 -3.76 -13.72 -3.68
CA ARG A 97 -4.43 -13.77 -2.36
C ARG A 97 -3.73 -12.87 -1.35
N GLY A 98 -4.40 -11.81 -0.86
CA GLY A 98 -3.82 -10.83 0.07
C GLY A 98 -2.99 -9.72 -0.58
N GLY A 99 -3.10 -9.51 -1.90
CA GLY A 99 -2.34 -8.53 -2.69
C GLY A 99 -1.06 -9.12 -3.28
N GLY A 100 -0.52 -8.55 -4.36
CA GLY A 100 0.69 -9.08 -5.02
C GLY A 100 2.02 -8.56 -4.44
N THR A 101 1.98 -7.60 -3.52
CA THR A 101 3.17 -6.99 -2.89
C THR A 101 3.10 -7.02 -1.37
N ASP A 102 4.24 -7.36 -0.75
CA ASP A 102 4.45 -7.31 0.70
C ASP A 102 5.34 -6.10 1.06
N ALA A 103 5.25 -5.63 2.30
CA ALA A 103 6.23 -4.69 2.86
C ALA A 103 7.40 -5.50 3.42
N SER A 104 8.50 -5.56 2.67
CA SER A 104 9.70 -6.32 2.98
C SER A 104 10.68 -5.49 3.80
N HIS A 105 11.31 -6.11 4.80
CA HIS A 105 12.38 -5.49 5.58
C HIS A 105 13.73 -5.79 4.92
N TYR A 106 14.57 -4.78 4.75
CA TYR A 106 15.96 -4.98 4.31
C TYR A 106 16.77 -5.65 5.41
N LEU A 107 16.89 -4.98 6.57
CA LEU A 107 17.41 -5.61 7.77
C LEU A 107 16.27 -6.05 8.69
N PRO A 108 16.40 -7.22 9.34
CA PRO A 108 15.34 -7.80 10.14
C PRO A 108 14.89 -6.88 11.28
N ARG A 109 13.61 -6.92 11.57
CA ARG A 109 12.89 -6.13 12.60
C ARG A 109 13.31 -6.39 14.06
N GLY A 110 14.30 -7.25 14.30
CA GLY A 110 14.69 -7.76 15.61
C GLY A 110 13.64 -8.63 16.31
N SER A 111 14.02 -9.24 17.44
CA SER A 111 13.12 -10.11 18.23
C SER A 111 11.90 -9.35 18.77
N ALA A 112 10.84 -10.09 19.10
CA ALA A 112 9.63 -9.50 19.68
C ALA A 112 9.87 -8.87 21.06
N LYS A 113 10.84 -9.39 21.84
CA LYS A 113 11.18 -8.93 23.20
C LYS A 113 12.20 -7.78 23.21
N GLY A 114 13.12 -7.73 22.25
CA GLY A 114 14.17 -6.70 22.18
C GLY A 114 13.73 -5.42 21.48
N GLY A 115 12.92 -5.52 20.42
CA GLY A 115 12.57 -4.36 19.59
C GLY A 115 13.78 -3.74 18.87
N SER A 116 13.69 -3.56 17.56
CA SER A 116 14.74 -2.85 16.81
C SER A 116 14.29 -1.43 16.48
N PHE A 117 15.23 -0.47 16.55
CA PHE A 117 15.01 0.88 16.03
C PHE A 117 14.51 0.86 14.56
N ARG A 118 15.01 -0.07 13.76
CA ARG A 118 14.67 -0.24 12.33
C ARG A 118 13.28 -0.81 12.05
N ARG A 119 12.55 -1.28 13.07
CA ARG A 119 11.26 -1.98 12.87
C ARG A 119 10.22 -1.13 12.14
N TYR A 120 10.19 0.17 12.43
CA TYR A 120 9.24 1.14 11.87
C TYR A 120 9.97 2.27 11.11
N ASP A 121 11.16 1.98 10.59
CA ASP A 121 11.92 2.91 9.75
C ASP A 121 11.49 2.77 8.28
N PRO A 122 10.90 3.81 7.67
CA PRO A 122 10.53 3.80 6.25
C PRO A 122 11.69 3.57 5.28
N ASN A 123 12.94 3.85 5.70
CA ASN A 123 14.14 3.64 4.89
C ASN A 123 14.65 2.20 4.96
N ASN A 124 14.18 1.40 5.91
CA ASN A 124 14.52 -0.01 6.01
C ASN A 124 13.50 -0.91 5.27
N ILE A 125 12.33 -0.38 4.88
CA ILE A 125 11.18 -1.20 4.46
C ILE A 125 10.61 -0.69 3.14
N PHE A 126 10.52 -1.58 2.15
CA PHE A 126 10.03 -1.28 0.79
C PHE A 126 9.12 -2.38 0.26
N SER A 127 8.36 -2.08 -0.81
CA SER A 127 7.56 -3.11 -1.48
C SER A 127 8.44 -4.17 -2.16
N ALA A 128 8.14 -5.44 -1.91
CA ALA A 128 8.72 -6.57 -2.62
C ALA A 128 7.63 -7.57 -3.03
N CYS A 129 7.91 -8.37 -4.06
CA CYS A 129 7.03 -9.47 -4.41
C CYS A 129 7.13 -10.58 -3.35
N LYS A 130 6.07 -11.40 -3.23
CA LYS A 130 6.01 -12.49 -2.24
C LYS A 130 7.14 -13.50 -2.40
N HIS A 131 7.53 -13.79 -3.65
CA HIS A 131 8.62 -14.72 -3.93
C HIS A 131 9.93 -14.25 -3.26
N CYS A 132 10.36 -13.02 -3.57
CA CYS A 132 11.59 -12.46 -2.99
C CYS A 132 11.49 -12.29 -1.48
N ASN A 133 10.36 -11.81 -0.96
CA ASN A 133 10.20 -11.57 0.47
C ASN A 133 10.14 -12.87 1.30
N ARG A 134 9.29 -13.82 0.90
CA ARG A 134 8.97 -14.99 1.73
C ARG A 134 9.84 -16.21 1.46
N TYR A 135 10.26 -16.41 0.22
CA TYR A 135 10.99 -17.62 -0.19
C TYR A 135 12.50 -17.38 -0.33
N LEU A 136 12.91 -16.15 -0.66
CA LEU A 136 14.33 -15.77 -0.78
C LEU A 136 14.81 -14.90 0.39
N SER A 137 14.08 -14.89 1.50
CA SER A 137 14.44 -14.13 2.72
C SER A 137 14.77 -12.65 2.43
N GLY A 138 14.00 -12.00 1.56
CA GLY A 138 14.20 -10.61 1.15
C GLY A 138 15.07 -10.42 -0.10
N ASN A 139 15.87 -11.42 -0.49
CA ASN A 139 16.83 -11.34 -1.59
C ASN A 139 17.73 -10.10 -1.48
N LEU A 140 18.57 -10.08 -0.43
CA LEU A 140 19.21 -8.87 0.10
C LEU A 140 20.24 -8.21 -0.81
N VAL A 141 20.98 -8.97 -1.61
CA VAL A 141 22.03 -8.43 -2.50
C VAL A 141 21.44 -7.44 -3.52
N PRO A 142 20.48 -7.82 -4.37
CA PRO A 142 19.87 -6.86 -5.29
C PRO A 142 18.98 -5.85 -4.56
N TYR A 143 18.44 -6.18 -3.38
CA TYR A 143 17.74 -5.21 -2.53
C TYR A 143 18.68 -4.05 -2.16
N ARG A 144 19.89 -4.32 -1.67
CA ARG A 144 20.87 -3.29 -1.29
C ARG A 144 21.23 -2.38 -2.47
N VAL A 145 21.45 -2.96 -3.64
CA VAL A 145 21.73 -2.18 -4.87
C VAL A 145 20.59 -1.21 -5.18
N GLU A 146 19.35 -1.67 -5.09
CA GLU A 146 18.18 -0.83 -5.34
C GLU A 146 17.94 0.22 -4.23
N LEU A 147 18.25 -0.12 -2.97
CA LEU A 147 18.22 0.81 -1.84
C LEU A 147 19.16 2.00 -2.08
N ILE A 148 20.40 1.75 -2.50
CA ILE A 148 21.38 2.80 -2.80
C ILE A 148 20.82 3.76 -3.86
N LYS A 149 20.16 3.23 -4.90
CA LYS A 149 19.51 4.05 -5.94
C LYS A 149 18.34 4.88 -5.40
N ARG A 150 17.58 4.36 -4.44
CA ARG A 150 16.34 5.01 -3.92
C ARG A 150 16.59 6.04 -2.84
N ILE A 151 17.51 5.76 -1.91
CA ILE A 151 17.73 6.59 -0.71
C ILE A 151 19.16 7.12 -0.57
N GLY A 152 20.09 6.70 -1.43
CA GLY A 152 21.50 7.05 -1.38
C GLY A 152 22.31 6.13 -0.45
N ILE A 153 23.62 6.02 -0.74
CA ILE A 153 24.54 5.13 -0.01
C ILE A 153 24.63 5.48 1.49
N GLU A 154 24.72 6.77 1.82
CA GLU A 154 24.83 7.24 3.22
C GLU A 154 23.69 6.72 4.11
N ARG A 155 22.45 6.72 3.58
CA ARG A 155 21.29 6.24 4.33
C ARG A 155 21.29 4.73 4.49
N VAL A 156 21.78 4.00 3.49
CA VAL A 156 21.94 2.54 3.55
C VAL A 156 22.99 2.17 4.60
N GLU A 157 24.16 2.81 4.54
CA GLU A 157 25.24 2.58 5.50
C GLU A 157 24.82 2.95 6.92
N LYS A 158 24.06 4.03 7.10
CA LYS A 158 23.49 4.38 8.42
C LYS A 158 22.59 3.26 8.97
N ILE A 159 21.76 2.66 8.12
CA ILE A 159 20.88 1.54 8.51
C ILE A 159 21.71 0.31 8.90
N GLU A 160 22.79 0.04 8.18
CA GLU A 160 23.71 -1.09 8.40
C GLU A 160 24.57 -0.91 9.65
N ALA A 161 25.05 0.31 9.91
CA ALA A 161 25.95 0.63 11.02
C ALA A 161 25.22 0.73 12.37
N THR A 162 23.97 1.22 12.37
CA THR A 162 23.20 1.32 13.62
C THR A 162 22.93 -0.08 14.17
N ASN A 163 22.95 -0.34 15.47
CA ASN A 163 22.47 -1.62 16.03
C ASN A 163 21.68 -1.45 17.34
N GLU A 164 21.09 -0.27 17.49
CA GLU A 164 20.38 0.12 18.71
C GLU A 164 19.10 -0.71 18.94
N ILE A 165 18.99 -1.17 20.18
CA ILE A 165 17.80 -1.83 20.70
C ILE A 165 16.81 -0.77 21.16
N LYS A 166 15.58 -0.83 20.65
CA LYS A 166 14.51 0.12 21.01
C LYS A 166 13.33 -0.60 21.65
N LYS A 167 13.16 -0.38 22.96
CA LYS A 167 12.00 -0.85 23.72
C LYS A 167 10.81 0.05 23.46
N TRP A 168 9.72 -0.52 22.91
CA TRP A 168 8.51 0.22 22.59
C TRP A 168 7.50 0.13 23.72
N ASN A 169 7.02 1.28 24.21
CA ASN A 169 5.95 1.33 25.19
C ASN A 169 4.55 1.43 24.53
N HIS A 170 3.50 1.39 25.33
CA HIS A 170 2.11 1.48 24.84
C HIS A 170 1.78 2.81 24.16
N THR A 171 2.39 3.93 24.58
CA THR A 171 2.10 5.25 24.03
C THR A 171 2.76 5.43 22.67
N ASP A 172 4.00 4.98 22.50
CA ASP A 172 4.75 4.99 21.24
C ASP A 172 4.04 4.18 20.16
N LEU A 173 3.59 2.97 20.48
CA LEU A 173 2.89 2.11 19.52
C LEU A 173 1.56 2.72 19.07
N ARG A 174 0.85 3.40 19.98
CA ARG A 174 -0.35 4.17 19.63
C ARG A 174 -0.01 5.34 18.72
N LYS A 175 1.08 6.07 18.98
CA LYS A 175 1.56 7.18 18.13
C LYS A 175 1.94 6.66 16.74
N ILE A 176 2.72 5.58 16.63
CA ILE A 176 3.12 4.95 15.36
C ILE A 176 1.89 4.54 14.56
N LYS A 177 0.95 3.81 15.17
CA LYS A 177 -0.30 3.39 14.51
C LYS A 177 -1.03 4.60 13.92
N LYS A 178 -1.26 5.65 14.71
CA LYS A 178 -1.95 6.88 14.27
C LYS A 178 -1.18 7.61 13.16
N LEU A 179 0.14 7.75 13.31
CA LEU A 179 1.00 8.42 12.34
C LEU A 179 0.92 7.75 10.97
N TYR A 180 1.10 6.44 10.91
CA TYR A 180 1.11 5.72 9.62
C TYR A 180 -0.28 5.55 9.02
N GLN A 181 -1.34 5.48 9.83
CA GLN A 181 -2.71 5.61 9.33
C GLN A 181 -2.96 6.97 8.67
N ARG A 182 -2.48 8.06 9.27
CA ARG A 182 -2.56 9.41 8.69
C ARG A 182 -1.75 9.51 7.41
N LYS A 183 -0.48 9.07 7.42
CA LYS A 183 0.38 9.05 6.22
C LYS A 183 -0.25 8.25 5.09
N LYS A 184 -0.79 7.06 5.37
CA LYS A 184 -1.52 6.24 4.39
C LYS A 184 -2.63 7.05 3.71
N ARG A 185 -3.52 7.70 4.48
CA ARG A 185 -4.62 8.51 3.93
C ARG A 185 -4.13 9.68 3.08
N ILE A 186 -3.08 10.37 3.53
CA ILE A 186 -2.48 11.48 2.78
C ILE A 186 -1.93 10.99 1.44
N TYR A 187 -1.20 9.88 1.44
CA TYR A 187 -0.67 9.29 0.21
C TYR A 187 -1.80 8.79 -0.70
N GLU A 188 -2.84 8.14 -0.17
CA GLU A 188 -3.99 7.73 -0.99
C GLU A 188 -4.66 8.91 -1.68
N LYS A 189 -4.68 10.09 -1.05
CA LYS A 189 -5.23 11.32 -1.63
C LYS A 189 -4.28 11.95 -2.68
N HIS A 190 -2.99 12.07 -2.38
CA HIS A 190 -2.03 12.73 -3.28
C HIS A 190 -1.72 11.91 -4.52
N PHE A 191 -1.56 10.59 -4.38
CA PHE A 191 -1.16 9.70 -5.48
C PHE A 191 -2.35 9.23 -6.35
N ARG A 192 -3.49 9.94 -6.30
CA ARG A 192 -4.66 9.62 -7.15
C ARG A 192 -4.36 9.84 -8.65
N LYS A 193 -3.57 10.87 -8.99
CA LYS A 193 -3.17 11.18 -10.37
C LYS A 193 -2.11 10.20 -10.92
N ASP A 194 -1.16 9.80 -10.08
CA ASP A 194 -0.11 8.83 -10.43
C ASP A 194 -0.69 7.45 -10.81
N ARG A 195 -1.89 7.13 -10.31
CA ARG A 195 -2.63 5.94 -10.72
C ARG A 195 -2.95 5.93 -12.21
N GLU A 196 -3.48 7.03 -12.74
CA GLU A 196 -3.90 7.15 -14.14
C GLU A 196 -2.68 7.01 -15.06
N GLN A 197 -1.57 7.69 -14.72
CA GLN A 197 -0.30 7.57 -15.45
C GLN A 197 0.28 6.17 -15.42
N TYR A 198 0.22 5.48 -14.27
CA TYR A 198 0.68 4.10 -14.16
C TYR A 198 -0.18 3.15 -15.00
N GLU A 199 -1.50 3.29 -14.96
CA GLU A 199 -2.44 2.50 -15.74
C GLU A 199 -2.22 2.69 -17.25
N GLN A 200 -1.96 3.92 -17.71
CA GLN A 200 -1.57 4.23 -19.09
C GLN A 200 -0.25 3.55 -19.49
N LYS A 201 0.81 3.67 -18.69
CA LYS A 201 2.10 3.00 -18.96
C LYS A 201 1.97 1.48 -19.01
N LEU A 202 1.16 0.90 -18.12
CA LEU A 202 0.91 -0.54 -18.10
C LEU A 202 0.13 -0.99 -19.34
N ALA A 203 -0.87 -0.21 -19.77
CA ALA A 203 -1.62 -0.46 -21.00
C ALA A 203 -0.70 -0.41 -22.23
N TYR A 204 0.13 0.63 -22.35
CA TYR A 204 1.12 0.76 -23.42
C TYR A 204 2.12 -0.41 -23.45
N ARG A 205 2.60 -0.86 -22.29
CA ARG A 205 3.48 -2.03 -22.23
C ARG A 205 2.78 -3.31 -22.71
N LYS A 206 1.52 -3.52 -22.33
CA LYS A 206 0.72 -4.67 -22.77
C LYS A 206 0.47 -4.64 -24.29
N THR A 207 0.17 -3.48 -24.86
CA THR A 207 -0.01 -3.35 -26.31
C THR A 207 1.30 -3.68 -27.03
N LEU A 208 2.45 -3.16 -26.58
CA LEU A 208 3.76 -3.52 -27.14
C LEU A 208 4.05 -5.03 -27.04
N GLU A 209 3.73 -5.67 -25.92
CA GLU A 209 3.90 -7.13 -25.78
C GLU A 209 2.99 -7.91 -26.74
N GLN A 210 1.77 -7.42 -27.02
CA GLN A 210 0.87 -8.00 -28.01
C GLN A 210 1.38 -7.82 -29.44
N PHE A 211 1.88 -6.63 -29.79
CA PHE A 211 2.51 -6.37 -31.09
C PHE A 211 3.71 -7.29 -31.31
N LYS A 212 4.61 -7.41 -30.33
CA LYS A 212 5.77 -8.34 -30.41
C LYS A 212 5.36 -9.80 -30.61
N ARG A 213 4.24 -10.25 -30.01
CA ARG A 213 3.71 -11.59 -30.24
C ARG A 213 3.16 -11.76 -31.65
N GLN A 214 2.48 -10.74 -32.18
CA GLN A 214 1.98 -10.74 -33.55
C GLN A 214 3.10 -10.72 -34.57
N ASP A 215 4.16 -9.92 -34.37
CA ASP A 215 5.32 -9.90 -35.25
C ASP A 215 6.14 -11.20 -35.18
N ASN A 216 6.28 -11.82 -34.00
CA ASN A 216 6.87 -13.17 -33.89
C ASN A 216 6.00 -14.27 -34.51
N SER A 217 4.69 -14.02 -34.74
CA SER A 217 3.79 -14.95 -35.46
C SER A 217 3.79 -14.72 -36.97
N LYS A 218 4.33 -13.60 -37.44
CA LYS A 218 4.60 -13.38 -38.87
C LYS A 218 5.92 -14.07 -39.20
N SER A 219 5.87 -15.29 -39.72
CA SER A 219 6.99 -15.83 -40.47
C SER A 219 7.11 -15.00 -41.76
N TYR A 220 8.05 -14.05 -41.79
CA TYR A 220 8.44 -13.46 -43.06
C TYR A 220 9.12 -14.56 -43.87
N PRO A 221 8.60 -14.93 -45.06
CA PRO A 221 9.27 -15.92 -45.89
C PRO A 221 10.65 -15.37 -46.22
N ILE A 222 11.69 -16.06 -45.78
CA ILE A 222 13.05 -15.81 -46.24
C ILE A 222 13.09 -16.32 -47.68
N THR A 223 12.77 -15.48 -48.66
CA THR A 223 13.07 -15.77 -50.05
C THR A 223 14.55 -15.52 -50.26
N THR A 224 15.41 -16.49 -49.92
CA THR A 224 16.85 -16.45 -50.22
C THR A 224 17.09 -16.65 -51.71
N GLU A 225 16.65 -15.71 -52.54
CA GLU A 225 17.15 -15.57 -53.88
C GLU A 225 17.79 -14.19 -54.01
N TYR A 226 19.07 -14.09 -53.67
CA TYR A 226 19.84 -12.88 -53.91
C TYR A 226 20.33 -12.88 -55.37
N ARG A 227 20.11 -11.78 -56.10
CA ARG A 227 20.74 -11.58 -57.42
C ARG A 227 22.16 -11.05 -57.20
N LYS A 228 23.15 -11.74 -57.78
CA LYS A 228 24.56 -11.39 -57.67
C LYS A 228 24.99 -10.62 -58.91
N GLU A 229 25.24 -9.32 -58.78
CA GLU A 229 25.71 -8.48 -59.88
C GLU A 229 27.13 -7.96 -59.61
N SER A 230 28.00 -8.11 -60.61
CA SER A 230 29.35 -7.55 -60.58
C SER A 230 29.32 -6.11 -61.05
N ILE A 231 29.72 -5.18 -60.20
CA ILE A 231 29.93 -3.78 -60.59
C ILE A 231 31.44 -3.59 -60.79
N LYS A 232 31.85 -3.20 -62.01
CA LYS A 232 33.23 -2.77 -62.27
C LYS A 232 33.40 -1.36 -61.73
N CYS A 233 34.27 -1.18 -60.74
CA CYS A 233 34.73 0.14 -60.30
C CYS A 233 36.21 0.33 -60.66
N HIS A 234 36.69 1.59 -60.66
CA HIS A 234 38.05 1.93 -61.09
C HIS A 234 39.17 1.22 -60.30
N THR A 235 38.88 0.69 -59.12
CA THR A 235 39.83 -0.04 -58.27
C THR A 235 39.63 -1.56 -58.25
N GLY A 236 38.83 -2.12 -59.17
CA GLY A 236 38.57 -3.56 -59.27
C GLY A 236 37.07 -3.92 -59.34
N THR A 237 36.74 -5.22 -59.29
CA THR A 237 35.35 -5.70 -59.32
C THR A 237 34.79 -5.83 -57.91
N ARG A 238 33.67 -5.15 -57.63
CA ARG A 238 32.95 -5.25 -56.35
C ARG A 238 31.59 -5.89 -56.56
N TRP A 239 31.24 -6.85 -55.71
CA TRP A 239 29.96 -7.54 -55.75
C TRP A 239 28.94 -6.80 -54.90
N ARG A 240 27.74 -6.56 -55.44
CA ARG A 240 26.56 -6.15 -54.65
C ARG A 240 25.52 -7.26 -54.69
N TYR A 241 24.82 -7.43 -53.57
CA TYR A 241 23.72 -8.37 -53.41
C TYR A 241 22.45 -7.56 -53.19
N TRP A 242 21.41 -7.84 -53.98
CA TRP A 242 20.08 -7.26 -53.84
C TRP A 242 19.09 -8.37 -53.52
N ASP A 243 18.09 -8.05 -52.71
CA ASP A 243 16.92 -8.92 -52.55
C ASP A 243 16.13 -8.88 -53.86
N LYS A 244 15.67 -10.03 -54.39
CA LYS A 244 15.02 -10.07 -55.71
C LYS A 244 13.63 -9.41 -55.75
N ASN A 245 13.11 -8.99 -54.60
CA ASN A 245 11.75 -8.47 -54.42
C ASN A 245 11.67 -6.96 -54.15
N GLU A 246 12.78 -6.22 -54.25
CA GLU A 246 12.82 -4.74 -54.31
C GLU A 246 13.20 -4.26 -55.71
#